data_AF-A0A3S4UEK6-F1
#
_entry.id   AF-A0A3S4UEK6-F1
#
_cell.length_a   1.000
_cell.length_b   1.000
_cell.length_c   1.000
_cell.angle_alpha   90.00
_cell.angle_beta   90.00
_cell.angle_gamma   90.00
#
_symmetry.space_group_name_H-M   'P 1'
#
loop_
_entity.id
_entity.type
_entity.pdbx_description
1 polymer ?
#
loop_
_entity_poly.entity_id
_entity_poly.type
_entity_poly.pdbx_seq_one_letter_code
_entity_poly.pdbx_strand_id
1 'polypeptide(L)'
;MGDLDPDRQYIIDGTLAPCWSWHDHPELYSGKHRTTGVNLQVACTLAGHLAWVSPPLPGSVHDAKAIKESDFLTTLNAQSHIGNKEAYA
;
A
#
# COMPACT_ATOMS: atom_id res chain seq x y z
N MET A 1 -4.79 -4.25 -15.43
CA MET A 1 -5.43 -5.17 -14.47
C MET A 1 -5.04 -6.58 -14.87
N GLY A 2 -4.16 -7.25 -14.12
CA GLY A 2 -3.78 -8.63 -14.46
C GLY A 2 -2.45 -9.14 -13.91
N ASP A 3 -2.06 -8.82 -12.67
CA ASP A 3 -0.80 -9.32 -12.08
C ASP A 3 -0.99 -10.16 -10.79
N LEU A 4 -2.23 -10.25 -10.29
CA LEU A 4 -2.55 -10.96 -9.06
C LEU A 4 -3.51 -12.11 -9.36
N ASP A 5 -3.11 -13.32 -8.97
CA ASP A 5 -3.94 -14.53 -9.02
C ASP A 5 -5.02 -14.47 -7.93
N PRO A 6 -6.33 -14.46 -8.27
CA PRO A 6 -7.42 -14.32 -7.32
C PRO A 6 -7.58 -15.54 -6.38
N ASP A 7 -7.06 -16.71 -6.76
CA ASP A 7 -7.15 -17.94 -5.95
C ASP A 7 -6.03 -18.05 -4.91
N ARG A 8 -5.18 -17.01 -4.81
CA ARG A 8 -4.01 -16.99 -3.93
C ARG A 8 -4.15 -15.98 -2.80
N GLN A 9 -3.62 -16.35 -1.63
CA GLN A 9 -3.50 -15.43 -0.49
C GLN A 9 -2.28 -14.52 -0.60
N TYR A 10 -2.52 -13.23 -0.35
CA TYR A 10 -1.48 -12.21 -0.25
C TYR A 10 -1.51 -11.51 1.11
N ILE A 11 -0.32 -11.12 1.55
CA ILE A 11 -0.10 -10.17 2.64
C ILE A 11 0.11 -8.81 2.02
N ILE A 12 -0.56 -7.80 2.56
CA ILE A 12 -0.42 -6.41 2.10
C ILE A 12 0.06 -5.57 3.26
N ASP A 13 1.03 -4.71 2.97
CA ASP A 13 1.50 -3.72 3.92
C ASP A 13 1.83 -2.39 3.23
N GLY A 14 1.69 -1.31 3.99
CA GLY A 14 2.07 0.03 3.60
C GLY A 14 3.54 0.29 3.94
N THR A 15 4.36 0.52 2.90
CA THR A 15 5.79 0.80 3.04
C THR A 15 6.08 2.24 2.63
N LEU A 16 6.75 2.99 3.52
CA LEU A 16 7.22 4.34 3.19
C LEU A 16 8.56 4.30 2.44
N ALA A 17 8.57 4.78 1.21
CA ALA A 17 9.79 5.02 0.43
C ALA A 17 10.26 6.47 0.64
N PRO A 18 11.41 6.71 1.30
CA PRO A 18 11.87 8.07 1.62
C PRO A 18 12.21 8.88 0.37
N CYS A 19 11.96 10.19 0.42
CA CYS A 19 12.34 11.11 -0.65
C CYS A 19 12.91 12.44 -0.10
N TRP A 20 13.85 13.01 -0.86
CA TRP A 20 14.61 14.20 -0.45
C TRP A 20 14.00 15.53 -0.91
N SER A 21 13.21 15.52 -2.00
CA SER A 21 12.61 16.73 -2.57
C SER A 21 11.19 16.95 -2.05
N TRP A 22 11.08 17.45 -0.82
CA TRP A 22 9.79 17.62 -0.13
C TRP A 22 9.47 19.06 0.27
N HIS A 23 10.40 20.00 0.07
CA HIS A 23 10.27 21.37 0.62
C HIS A 23 8.91 22.02 0.28
N ASP A 24 8.42 21.80 -0.94
CA ASP A 24 7.15 22.33 -1.44
C ASP A 24 6.00 21.31 -1.39
N HIS A 25 6.21 20.15 -0.75
CA HIS A 25 5.28 19.01 -0.72
C HIS A 25 5.05 18.49 0.71
N PRO A 26 4.37 19.27 1.59
CA PRO A 26 4.12 18.90 2.98
C PRO A 26 3.32 17.60 3.14
N GLU A 27 2.51 17.23 2.14
CA GLU A 27 1.74 15.99 2.08
C GLU A 27 2.61 14.71 2.09
N LEU A 28 3.90 14.82 1.75
CA LEU A 28 4.84 13.71 1.78
C LEU A 28 5.30 13.37 3.21
N TYR A 29 5.09 14.25 4.18
CA TYR A 29 5.52 13.99 5.55
C TYR A 29 4.65 12.92 6.21
N SER A 30 5.27 11.80 6.56
CA SER A 30 4.62 10.74 7.32
C SER A 30 4.76 10.99 8.81
N GLY A 31 3.65 11.28 9.49
CA GLY A 31 3.64 11.42 10.95
C GLY A 31 4.09 10.16 11.70
N LYS A 32 3.73 8.97 11.18
CA LYS A 32 4.10 7.66 11.73
C LYS A 32 5.60 7.43 11.72
N HIS A 33 6.26 7.73 10.59
CA HIS A 33 7.68 7.46 10.40
C HIS A 33 8.57 8.67 10.69
N ARG A 34 7.98 9.85 10.93
CA ARG A 34 8.67 11.13 11.17
C ARG A 34 9.69 11.48 10.08
N THR A 35 9.37 11.10 8.84
CA THR A 35 10.19 11.34 7.66
C THR A 35 9.30 11.57 6.44
N THR A 36 9.85 12.19 5.41
CA THR A 36 9.16 12.45 4.13
C THR A 36 9.35 11.30 3.17
N GLY A 37 8.30 10.98 2.42
CA GLY A 37 8.31 9.89 1.46
C GLY A 37 6.96 9.69 0.78
N VAL A 38 6.90 8.64 -0.03
CA VAL A 38 5.66 8.14 -0.63
C VAL A 38 5.28 6.82 0.05
N ASN A 39 3.99 6.63 0.32
CA ASN A 39 3.44 5.37 0.81
C ASN A 39 3.14 4.47 -0.41
N LEU A 40 3.73 3.27 -0.40
CA LEU A 40 3.51 2.22 -1.39
C LEU A 40 2.81 1.05 -0.71
N GLN A 41 1.70 0.58 -1.28
CA GLN A 41 1.11 -0.68 -0.88
C GLN A 41 1.84 -1.80 -1.62
N VAL A 42 2.36 -2.75 -0.86
CA VAL A 42 3.12 -3.88 -1.38
C VAL A 42 2.35 -5.15 -1.06
N ALA A 43 2.10 -5.96 -2.08
CA ALA A 43 1.50 -7.28 -1.93
C ALA A 43 2.55 -8.36 -2.16
N CYS A 44 2.66 -9.28 -1.21
CA CYS A 44 3.55 -10.43 -1.28
C CYS A 44 2.78 -11.73 -1.07
N THR A 45 3.25 -12.80 -1.70
CA THR A 45 2.78 -14.16 -1.41
C THR A 45 3.12 -14.56 0.03
N LEU A 46 2.46 -15.57 0.59
CA LEU A 46 2.78 -16.10 1.93
C LEU A 46 4.23 -16.61 2.08
N ALA A 47 4.90 -16.94 0.97
CA ALA A 47 6.31 -17.32 0.94
C ALA A 47 7.27 -16.11 0.92
N GLY A 48 6.75 -14.88 0.93
CA GLY A 48 7.53 -13.64 0.92
C GLY A 48 7.91 -13.11 -0.48
N HIS A 49 7.47 -13.75 -1.56
CA HIS A 49 7.73 -13.24 -2.91
C HIS A 49 6.86 -12.02 -3.23
N LEU A 50 7.47 -10.96 -3.74
CA LEU A 50 6.77 -9.77 -4.24
C LEU A 50 5.84 -10.14 -5.39
N ALA A 51 4.57 -9.76 -5.27
CA ALA A 51 3.55 -10.00 -6.27
C ALA A 51 3.06 -8.71 -6.93
N TRP A 52 3.04 -7.59 -6.20
CA TRP A 52 2.59 -6.31 -6.74
C TRP A 52 3.02 -5.12 -5.88
N VAL A 53 3.11 -3.94 -6.53
CA VAL A 53 3.36 -2.65 -5.90
C VAL A 53 2.39 -1.62 -6.45
N SER A 54 1.75 -0.83 -5.57
CA SER A 54 0.85 0.25 -5.96
C SER A 54 1.57 1.42 -6.60
N PRO A 55 0.84 2.28 -7.35
CA PRO A 55 1.28 3.65 -7.58
C PRO A 55 1.62 4.36 -6.24
N PRO A 56 2.57 5.31 -6.24
CA PRO A 56 2.93 6.06 -5.05
C PRO A 56 1.80 6.99 -4.60
N LEU A 57 1.50 6.96 -3.31
CA LEU A 57 0.65 7.95 -2.66
C LEU A 57 1.47 8.79 -1.67
N PRO A 58 1.02 10.00 -1.30
CA PRO A 58 1.75 10.81 -0.33
C PRO A 58 1.98 10.08 1.01
N GLY A 59 3.14 10.27 1.65
CA GLY A 59 3.52 9.60 2.89
C GLY A 59 2.62 9.88 4.10
N SER A 60 1.81 10.94 4.03
CA SER A 60 0.77 11.24 5.02
C SER A 60 -0.49 10.37 4.88
N VAL A 61 -0.68 9.68 3.75
CA VAL A 61 -1.85 8.83 3.51
C VAL A 61 -1.79 7.58 4.37
N HIS A 62 -2.84 7.38 5.17
CA HIS A 62 -3.02 6.17 5.98
C HIS A 62 -3.23 4.93 5.11
N ASP A 63 -2.70 3.79 5.56
CA ASP A 63 -2.70 2.52 4.80
C ASP A 63 -4.11 2.09 4.34
N ALA A 64 -5.14 2.22 5.18
CA ALA A 64 -6.51 1.90 4.80
C ALA A 64 -7.04 2.76 3.62
N LYS A 65 -6.66 4.04 3.59
CA LYS A 65 -6.99 4.94 2.49
C LYS A 65 -6.15 4.61 1.25
N ALA A 66 -4.86 4.30 1.44
CA ALA A 66 -3.96 3.94 0.36
C ALA A 66 -4.40 2.65 -0.36
N ILE A 67 -4.81 1.62 0.37
CA ILE A 67 -5.34 0.37 -0.21
C ILE A 67 -6.58 0.66 -1.07
N LYS A 68 -7.50 1.49 -0.58
CA LYS A 68 -8.72 1.86 -1.31
C LYS A 68 -8.41 2.66 -2.58
N GLU A 69 -7.49 3.61 -2.52
CA GLU A 69 -7.13 4.46 -3.67
C GLU A 69 -6.23 3.75 -4.69
N SER A 70 -5.54 2.68 -4.27
CA SER A 70 -4.64 1.93 -5.14
C SER A 70 -5.34 0.94 -6.10
N ASP A 71 -6.68 0.91 -6.10
CA ASP A 71 -7.52 -0.05 -6.84
C ASP A 71 -7.17 -1.53 -6.60
N PHE A 72 -6.46 -1.79 -5.50
CA PHE A 72 -6.00 -3.12 -5.12
C PHE A 72 -7.17 -4.09 -4.89
N LEU A 73 -8.18 -3.64 -4.15
CA LEU A 73 -9.39 -4.45 -3.89
C LEU A 73 -10.17 -4.74 -5.17
N THR A 74 -10.17 -3.82 -6.14
CA THR A 74 -10.78 -4.02 -7.46
C THR A 74 -10.00 -5.04 -8.28
N THR A 75 -8.67 -5.09 -8.11
CA THR A 75 -7.78 -6.02 -8.81
C THR A 75 -7.84 -7.45 -8.26
N LEU A 76 -8.23 -7.63 -6.99
CA LEU A 76 -8.18 -8.93 -6.28
C LEU A 76 -9.52 -9.61 -6.02
N ASN A 77 -10.59 -9.18 -6.70
CA ASN A 77 -11.96 -9.47 -6.26
C ASN A 77 -12.19 -10.91 -5.76
N ALA A 78 -12.45 -10.97 -4.45
CA ALA A 78 -13.07 -12.01 -3.63
C ALA A 78 -12.41 -13.40 -3.59
N GLN A 79 -11.43 -13.61 -2.68
CA GLN A 79 -11.55 -14.66 -1.63
C GLN A 79 -10.34 -14.83 -0.68
N SER A 80 -9.25 -14.08 -0.78
CA SER A 80 -8.08 -14.42 0.03
C SER A 80 -7.08 -13.27 0.24
N HIS A 81 -7.31 -12.40 1.23
CA HIS A 81 -6.27 -11.50 1.73
C HIS A 81 -6.34 -11.32 3.25
N ILE A 82 -5.16 -11.26 3.88
CA ILE A 82 -4.99 -10.88 5.28
C ILE A 82 -4.20 -9.56 5.27
N GLY A 83 -4.88 -8.47 5.62
CA GLY A 83 -4.27 -7.15 5.77
C GLY A 83 -4.26 -6.73 7.22
N ASN A 84 -3.19 -6.08 7.68
CA ASN A 84 -3.18 -5.44 8.99
C ASN A 84 -3.69 -4.00 8.84
N LYS A 85 -4.99 -3.80 9.08
CA LYS A 85 -5.65 -2.63 9.67
C LYS A 85 -7.12 -2.64 9.24
N GLU A 86 -8.00 -2.65 10.23
CA GLU A 86 -9.44 -2.89 10.08
C GLU A 86 -10.10 -2.02 9.00
N ALA A 87 -10.76 -2.69 8.06
CA ALA A 87 -11.53 -2.09 7.00
C ALA A 87 -12.90 -1.65 7.51
N TYR A 88 -12.99 -0.80 8.53
CA TYR A 88 -14.23 -0.13 8.93
C TYR A 88 -13.95 1.19 9.65
N ALA A 89 -14.19 2.30 8.95
CA ALA A 89 -14.65 3.58 9.48
C ALA A 89 -15.26 4.38 8.32
#